data_AF-A0A1Z4VLA5-F1
#
_entry.id   AF-A0A1Z4VLA5-F1
#
_cell.length_a   1.000
_cell.length_b   1.000
_cell.length_c   1.000
_cell.angle_alpha   90.00
_cell.angle_beta   90.00
_cell.angle_gamma   90.00
#
_symmetry.space_group_name_H-M   'P 1'
#
loop_
_entity.id
_entity.type
_entity.pdbx_description
1 polymer ?
#
loop_
_entity_poly.entity_id
_entity_poly.type
_entity_poly.pdbx_seq_one_letter_code
_entity_poly.pdbx_strand_id
1 'polypeptide(L)'
;RSSINIKHACILEFKFLLENELIYFHGYDNKNNEILWINLTRFDNHSESIIKRLSIFLLERHYFLTKGTPIALMINMYQASIYTLNIDFFKFIFNAL
;
A
#
# COMPACT_ATOMS: atom_id res chain seq x y z
N ARG A 1 -11.77 8.34 13.64
CA ARG A 1 -11.14 7.05 13.28
C ARG A 1 -12.19 6.23 12.53
N SER A 2 -12.12 6.17 11.20
CA SER A 2 -12.95 5.26 10.41
C SER A 2 -12.36 3.86 10.52
N SER A 3 -13.04 2.95 11.21
CA SER A 3 -12.63 1.54 11.27
C SER A 3 -12.83 0.94 9.87
N ILE A 4 -11.75 0.73 9.13
CA ILE A 4 -11.80 -0.03 7.89
C ILE A 4 -12.06 -1.50 8.27
N ASN A 5 -13.18 -2.06 7.80
CA ASN A 5 -13.57 -3.43 8.14
C ASN A 5 -12.87 -4.43 7.19
N ILE A 6 -11.97 -5.25 7.74
CA ILE A 6 -11.18 -6.24 7.00
C ILE A 6 -11.78 -7.66 7.15
N LYS A 7 -12.85 -7.82 7.95
CA LYS A 7 -13.40 -9.15 8.33
C LYS A 7 -13.93 -9.99 7.15
N HIS A 8 -14.04 -9.43 5.95
CA HIS A 8 -14.45 -10.14 4.73
C HIS A 8 -13.57 -9.80 3.52
N ALA A 9 -12.28 -9.53 3.74
CA ALA A 9 -11.36 -9.28 2.62
C ALA A 9 -11.07 -10.59 1.85
N CYS A 10 -11.31 -10.58 0.54
CA CYS A 10 -11.03 -11.69 -0.36
C CYS A 10 -9.90 -11.30 -1.29
N ILE A 11 -8.86 -12.13 -1.44
CA ILE A 11 -7.72 -11.84 -2.32
C ILE A 11 -8.12 -11.48 -3.76
N LEU A 12 -9.23 -12.04 -4.25
CA LEU A 12 -9.77 -11.77 -5.59
C LEU A 12 -10.28 -10.33 -5.75
N GLU A 13 -10.68 -9.68 -4.66
CA GLU A 13 -11.09 -8.27 -4.68
C GLU A 13 -9.91 -7.35 -5.04
N PHE A 14 -8.68 -7.78 -4.72
CA PHE A 14 -7.46 -7.03 -4.97
C PHE A 14 -6.80 -7.38 -6.30
N LYS A 15 -7.32 -8.37 -7.05
CA LYS A 15 -6.68 -8.90 -8.26
C LYS A 15 -6.23 -7.79 -9.22
N PHE A 16 -7.13 -6.88 -9.57
CA PHE A 16 -6.84 -5.77 -10.48
C PHE A 16 -5.73 -4.85 -9.95
N LEU A 17 -5.70 -4.57 -8.64
CA LEU A 17 -4.69 -3.70 -8.03
C LEU A 17 -3.31 -4.38 -7.98
N LEU A 18 -3.29 -5.69 -7.76
CA LEU A 18 -2.07 -6.51 -7.76
C LEU A 18 -1.51 -6.63 -9.19
N GLU A 19 -2.36 -6.88 -10.18
CA GLU A 19 -1.98 -6.94 -11.61
C GLU A 19 -1.45 -5.59 -12.11
N ASN A 20 -1.95 -4.48 -11.58
CA ASN A 20 -1.47 -3.13 -11.92
C ASN A 20 -0.23 -2.69 -11.14
N GLU A 21 0.28 -3.52 -10.22
CA GLU A 21 1.48 -3.21 -9.43
C GLU A 21 1.36 -1.85 -8.71
N LEU A 22 0.15 -1.51 -8.23
CA LEU A 22 -0.07 -0.23 -7.55
C LEU A 22 0.61 -0.21 -6.18
N ILE A 23 0.42 -1.28 -5.39
CA ILE A 23 1.06 -1.44 -4.09
C ILE A 23 1.41 -2.91 -3.86
N TYR A 24 2.67 -3.19 -3.53
CA TYR A 24 3.16 -4.55 -3.34
C TYR A 24 4.51 -4.55 -2.60
N PHE A 25 4.83 -5.66 -1.96
CA PHE A 25 6.17 -5.90 -1.41
C PHE A 25 7.07 -6.54 -2.47
N HIS A 26 8.27 -6.03 -2.65
CA HIS A 26 9.26 -6.63 -3.54
C HIS A 26 10.69 -6.24 -3.18
N GLY A 27 11.54 -7.25 -2.95
CA GLY A 27 12.95 -7.05 -2.66
C GLY A 27 13.23 -6.58 -1.24
N TYR A 28 14.51 -6.41 -0.95
CA TYR A 28 15.04 -6.02 0.35
C TYR A 28 16.05 -4.89 0.19
N ASP A 29 16.10 -3.98 1.16
CA ASP A 29 17.15 -2.97 1.22
C ASP A 29 18.48 -3.55 1.74
N ASN A 30 19.52 -2.71 1.79
CA ASN A 30 20.85 -3.12 2.29
C ASN A 30 20.87 -3.51 3.78
N LYS A 31 19.79 -3.25 4.53
CA LYS A 31 19.60 -3.62 5.93
C LYS A 31 18.66 -4.82 6.08
N ASN A 32 18.30 -5.47 4.98
CA ASN A 32 17.39 -6.61 4.92
C ASN A 32 15.94 -6.29 5.35
N ASN A 33 15.51 -5.03 5.23
CA ASN A 33 14.11 -4.63 5.40
C ASN A 33 13.36 -4.88 4.09
N GLU A 34 12.15 -5.44 4.18
CA GLU A 34 11.30 -5.66 3.00
C GLU A 34 10.84 -4.31 2.43
N ILE A 35 10.87 -4.17 1.10
CA ILE A 35 10.51 -2.92 0.44
C ILE A 35 9.05 -2.95 0.03
N LEU A 36 8.25 -2.00 0.55
CA LEU A 36 6.90 -1.70 0.10
C LEU A 36 6.97 -0.70 -1.05
N TRP A 37 6.57 -1.13 -2.25
CA TRP A 37 6.47 -0.30 -3.44
C TRP A 37 5.09 0.32 -3.54
N ILE A 38 5.04 1.63 -3.83
CA ILE A 38 3.80 2.36 -4.18
C ILE A 38 4.03 3.05 -5.52
N ASN A 39 3.21 2.72 -6.52
CA ASN A 39 3.29 3.32 -7.85
C ASN A 39 2.14 4.31 -8.09
N LEU A 40 2.43 5.61 -8.02
CA LEU A 40 1.42 6.66 -8.16
C LEU A 40 0.92 6.86 -9.59
N THR A 41 1.68 6.44 -10.60
CA THR A 41 1.20 6.48 -12.01
C THR A 41 -0.08 5.68 -12.22
N ARG A 42 -0.35 4.72 -11.33
CA ARG A 42 -1.50 3.83 -11.36
C ARG A 42 -2.57 4.21 -10.35
N PHE A 43 -2.38 5.29 -9.59
CA PHE A 43 -3.31 5.67 -8.53
C PHE A 43 -4.57 6.32 -9.11
N ASP A 44 -5.71 5.71 -8.80
CA ASP A 44 -7.03 6.22 -9.14
C ASP A 44 -7.79 6.58 -7.87
N ASN A 45 -8.24 7.83 -7.77
CA ASN A 45 -8.99 8.34 -6.62
C ASN A 45 -10.32 7.60 -6.42
N HIS A 46 -10.97 7.10 -7.48
CA HIS A 46 -12.20 6.33 -7.34
C HIS A 46 -11.98 4.99 -6.63
N SER A 47 -10.75 4.47 -6.69
CA SER A 47 -10.34 3.21 -6.10
C SER A 47 -9.68 3.35 -4.72
N GLU A 48 -9.65 4.55 -4.13
CA GLU A 48 -8.92 4.82 -2.88
C GLU A 48 -9.31 3.88 -1.73
N SER A 49 -10.61 3.59 -1.57
CA SER A 49 -11.10 2.71 -0.50
C SER A 49 -10.52 1.29 -0.61
N ILE A 50 -10.47 0.74 -1.83
CA ILE A 50 -9.95 -0.61 -2.06
C ILE A 50 -8.42 -0.65 -1.97
N ILE A 51 -7.75 0.43 -2.39
CA ILE A 51 -6.29 0.59 -2.21
C ILE A 51 -5.95 0.61 -0.72
N LYS A 52 -6.66 1.40 0.10
CA LYS A 52 -6.47 1.43 1.55
C LYS A 52 -6.65 0.05 2.18
N ARG A 53 -7.68 -0.71 1.78
CA ARG A 53 -7.90 -2.08 2.26
C ARG A 53 -6.76 -3.03 1.89
N LEU A 54 -6.28 -2.96 0.64
CA LEU A 54 -5.11 -3.72 0.20
C LEU A 54 -3.86 -3.34 1.01
N SER A 55 -3.64 -2.04 1.25
CA SER A 55 -2.51 -1.58 2.07
C SER A 55 -2.55 -2.21 3.46
N ILE A 56 -3.70 -2.19 4.15
CA ILE A 56 -3.78 -2.79 5.49
C ILE A 56 -3.55 -4.30 5.42
N PHE A 57 -4.14 -4.98 4.44
CA PHE A 57 -3.94 -6.41 4.26
C PHE A 57 -2.46 -6.77 4.09
N LEU A 58 -1.72 -6.02 3.26
CA LEU A 58 -0.29 -6.21 3.05
C LEU A 58 0.52 -5.93 4.32
N LEU A 59 0.21 -4.84 5.03
CA LEU A 59 0.89 -4.46 6.27
C LEU A 59 0.63 -5.47 7.40
N GLU A 60 -0.61 -5.92 7.59
CA GLU A 60 -0.96 -6.95 8.57
C GLU A 60 -0.27 -8.28 8.26
N ARG A 61 -0.25 -8.68 6.98
CA ARG A 61 0.46 -9.86 6.52
C ARG A 61 1.95 -9.76 6.82
N HIS A 62 2.59 -8.63 6.50
CA HIS A 62 4.00 -8.39 6.80
C HIS A 62 4.25 -8.52 8.30
N TYR A 63 3.51 -7.76 9.12
CA TYR A 63 3.64 -7.78 10.57
C TYR A 63 3.51 -9.20 11.15
N PHE A 64 2.56 -9.99 10.67
CA PHE A 64 2.36 -11.36 11.12
C PHE A 64 3.55 -12.28 10.82
N LEU A 65 4.12 -12.16 9.61
CA LEU A 65 5.22 -12.98 9.12
C LEU A 65 6.57 -12.60 9.73
N THR A 66 6.85 -11.31 9.84
CA THR A 66 8.17 -10.79 10.25
C THR A 66 8.23 -10.40 11.72
N LYS A 67 7.10 -10.40 12.43
CA LYS A 67 6.97 -9.90 13.81
C LYS A 67 7.31 -8.42 13.93
N GLY A 68 6.95 -7.64 12.91
CA GLY A 68 7.06 -6.18 12.92
C GLY A 68 8.47 -5.67 12.64
N THR A 69 9.21 -6.36 11.76
CA THR A 69 10.46 -5.77 11.23
C THR A 69 10.17 -4.45 10.52
N PRO A 70 11.13 -3.51 10.47
CA PRO A 70 10.96 -2.28 9.72
C PRO A 70 10.67 -2.55 8.23
N ILE A 71 9.88 -1.66 7.63
CA ILE A 71 9.56 -1.66 6.20
C ILE A 71 10.30 -0.49 5.55
N ALA A 72 10.95 -0.75 4.42
CA ALA A 72 11.47 0.31 3.55
C ALA A 72 10.37 0.75 2.58
N LEU A 73 10.06 2.04 2.53
CA LEU A 73 9.03 2.58 1.64
C LEU A 73 9.65 3.13 0.35
N MET A 74 9.19 2.66 -0.79
CA MET A 74 9.60 3.13 -2.11
C MET A 74 8.39 3.66 -2.88
N ILE A 75 8.41 4.95 -3.24
CA ILE A 75 7.30 5.61 -3.93
C ILE A 75 7.74 6.03 -5.33
N ASN A 76 7.17 5.42 -6.36
CA ASN A 76 7.31 5.88 -7.73
C ASN A 76 6.36 7.05 -7.98
N MET A 77 6.93 8.24 -8.09
CA MET A 77 6.22 9.49 -8.36
C MET A 77 6.35 9.96 -9.82
N TYR A 78 6.78 9.09 -10.74
CA TYR A 78 6.84 9.43 -12.16
C TYR A 78 5.48 9.95 -12.63
N GLN A 79 5.46 11.07 -13.36
CA GLN A 79 4.23 11.75 -13.83
C GLN A 79 3.23 12.17 -12.74
N ALA A 80 3.57 12.06 -11.45
CA ALA A 80 2.73 12.59 -10.40
C ALA A 80 2.69 14.12 -10.48
N SER A 81 1.49 14.67 -10.46
CA SER A 81 1.23 16.10 -10.36
C SER A 81 0.52 16.42 -9.04
N ILE A 82 0.47 17.70 -8.68
CA ILE A 82 -0.25 18.12 -7.47
C ILE A 82 -1.75 17.76 -7.52
N TYR A 83 -2.32 17.63 -8.72
CA TYR A 83 -3.72 17.25 -8.94
C TYR A 83 -3.97 15.75 -8.77
N THR A 84 -2.96 14.92 -8.99
CA THR A 84 -3.05 13.46 -8.88
C THR A 84 -2.63 12.96 -7.48
N LEU A 85 -2.00 13.82 -6.68
CA LEU A 85 -1.56 13.47 -5.34
C LEU A 85 -2.75 13.47 -4.36
N ASN A 86 -3.11 12.28 -3.89
CA ASN A 86 -4.09 12.12 -2.83
C ASN A 86 -3.41 12.22 -1.45
N ILE A 87 -3.44 13.42 -0.86
CA ILE A 87 -2.82 13.70 0.45
C ILE A 87 -3.41 12.84 1.57
N ASP A 88 -4.71 12.52 1.52
CA ASP A 88 -5.36 11.74 2.56
C ASP A 88 -4.97 10.26 2.50
N PHE A 89 -4.64 9.75 1.32
CA PHE A 89 -3.99 8.44 1.18
C PHE A 89 -2.59 8.43 1.81
N PHE A 90 -1.76 9.46 1.57
CA PHE A 90 -0.44 9.54 2.20
C PHE A 90 -0.49 9.65 3.71
N LYS A 91 -1.38 10.50 4.25
CA LYS A 91 -1.63 10.55 5.70
C LYS A 91 -2.03 9.18 6.24
N PHE A 92 -2.85 8.44 5.50
CA PHE A 92 -3.25 7.10 5.89
C PHE A 92 -2.05 6.14 5.93
N ILE A 93 -1.24 6.08 4.86
CA ILE A 93 -0.06 5.19 4.80
C ILE A 93 0.94 5.50 5.90
N PHE A 94 1.30 6.77 6.09
CA PHE A 94 2.27 7.16 7.13
C PHE A 94 1.77 6.95 8.56
N ASN A 95 0.46 6.91 8.78
CA ASN A 95 -0.10 6.55 10.09
C ASN A 95 -0.22 5.03 10.29
N ALA A 96 -0.18 4.25 9.21
CA ALA A 96 -0.33 2.80 9.24
C ALA A 96 1.02 2.06 9.30
N LEU A 97 2.09 2.68 8.80
CA LEU A 97 3.48 2.28 8.97
C LEU A 97 3.99 2.65 10.37
#